data_AF-A0A9D2D5A3-F1
#
_entry.id   AF-A0A9D2D5A3-F1
#
_cell.length_a   1.000
_cell.length_b   1.000
_cell.length_c   1.000
_cell.angle_alpha   90.00
_cell.angle_beta   90.00
_cell.angle_gamma   90.00
#
_symmetry.space_group_name_H-M   'P 1'
#
loop_
_entity.id
_entity.type
_entity.pdbx_description
1 polymer ?
#
loop_
_entity_poly.entity_id
_entity_poly.type
_entity_poly.pdbx_seq_one_letter_code
_entity_poly.pdbx_strand_id
1 'polypeptide(L)'
;MQSEQTCKNCGHFVRHYRFGADTGFVPLDTGHCCVRRVQEKEIRRLFAAGGCPQWKESARPVQRRAEIADILRGMEKHLSHIAAWLRGGD
;
A
#
# COMPACT_ATOMS: atom_id res chain seq x y z
N MET A 1 -8.95 -18.88 -6.99
CA MET A 1 -7.80 -19.35 -6.18
C MET A 1 -7.94 -18.72 -4.81
N GLN A 2 -7.95 -19.51 -3.73
CA GLN A 2 -7.82 -18.96 -2.39
C GLN A 2 -6.40 -18.40 -2.23
N SER A 3 -6.27 -17.21 -1.66
CA SER A 3 -4.97 -16.58 -1.46
C SER A 3 -4.24 -17.27 -0.28
N GLU A 4 -2.94 -17.52 -0.41
CA GLU A 4 -2.14 -18.07 0.69
C GLU A 4 -2.21 -17.13 1.90
N GLN A 5 -2.41 -17.67 3.12
CA GLN A 5 -2.54 -16.91 4.37
C GLN A 5 -1.21 -16.30 4.86
N THR A 6 -0.62 -15.42 4.05
CA THR A 6 0.62 -14.74 4.40
C THR A 6 0.36 -13.32 4.89
N CYS A 7 1.31 -12.73 5.63
CA CYS A 7 1.26 -11.31 5.98
C CYS A 7 1.14 -10.43 4.74
N LYS A 8 1.84 -10.77 3.63
CA LYS A 8 1.81 -10.00 2.37
C LYS A 8 0.40 -9.96 1.75
N ASN A 9 -0.45 -10.94 2.04
CA ASN A 9 -1.82 -11.05 1.54
C ASN A 9 -2.88 -10.64 2.59
N CYS A 10 -2.46 -10.22 3.78
CA CYS A 10 -3.36 -9.80 4.85
C CYS A 10 -3.92 -8.39 4.60
N GLY A 11 -5.21 -8.20 4.86
CA GLY A 11 -5.90 -6.90 4.82
C GLY A 11 -5.34 -5.87 5.81
N HIS A 12 -4.52 -6.29 6.77
CA HIS A 12 -3.88 -5.42 7.76
C HIS A 12 -2.43 -5.03 7.44
N PHE A 13 -1.83 -5.62 6.39
CA PHE A 13 -0.43 -5.39 6.06
C PHE A 13 -0.22 -4.17 5.17
N VAL A 14 0.55 -3.18 5.61
CA VAL A 14 0.94 -2.04 4.80
C VAL A 14 2.35 -2.28 4.26
N ARG A 15 2.41 -2.45 2.93
CA ARG A 15 3.66 -2.64 2.19
C ARG A 15 4.40 -1.31 2.06
N HIS A 16 5.72 -1.34 2.21
CA HIS A 16 6.56 -0.20 1.89
C HIS A 16 6.78 -0.10 0.38
N TYR A 17 6.92 1.13 -0.11
CA TYR A 17 7.25 1.42 -1.50
C TYR A 17 8.47 2.33 -1.53
N ARG A 18 9.32 2.16 -2.54
CA ARG A 18 10.37 3.14 -2.86
C ARG A 18 10.03 3.85 -4.16
N PHE A 19 10.46 5.09 -4.28
CA PHE A 19 10.38 5.81 -5.56
C PHE A 19 11.66 5.55 -6.36
N GLY A 20 11.54 4.95 -7.54
CA GLY A 20 12.62 4.77 -8.50
C GLY A 20 12.59 5.84 -9.58
N ALA A 21 13.76 6.36 -9.97
CA ALA A 21 13.89 7.46 -10.91
C ALA A 21 13.16 7.19 -12.26
N ASP A 22 13.22 5.95 -12.76
CA ASP A 22 12.72 5.61 -14.10
C ASP A 22 11.40 4.83 -14.09
N THR A 23 11.01 4.29 -12.93
CA THR A 23 9.91 3.31 -12.82
C THR A 23 8.79 3.75 -11.88
N GLY A 24 8.94 4.90 -11.20
CA GLY A 24 7.99 5.36 -10.19
C GLY A 24 7.99 4.50 -8.93
N PHE A 25 6.83 4.32 -8.30
CA PHE A 25 6.71 3.58 -7.04
C PHE A 25 6.88 2.07 -7.23
N VAL A 26 7.92 1.50 -6.62
CA VAL A 26 8.24 0.07 -6.65
C VAL A 26 7.90 -0.55 -5.30
N PRO A 27 7.13 -1.66 -5.25
CA PRO A 27 6.84 -2.36 -4.02
C PRO A 27 8.10 -3.00 -3.43
N LEU A 28 8.28 -2.87 -2.11
CA LEU A 28 9.29 -3.61 -1.37
C LEU A 28 8.70 -4.90 -0.80
N ASP A 29 9.57 -5.84 -0.45
CA ASP A 29 9.20 -7.06 0.29
C ASP A 29 9.00 -6.82 1.79
N THR A 30 9.21 -5.58 2.24
CA THR A 30 9.03 -5.15 3.62
C THR A 30 7.76 -4.33 3.81
N GLY A 31 7.32 -4.23 5.05
CA GLY A 31 6.11 -3.52 5.44
C GLY A 31 5.82 -3.70 6.92
N HIS A 32 4.65 -3.27 7.37
CA HIS A 32 4.24 -3.38 8.76
C HIS A 32 2.76 -3.77 8.89
N CYS A 33 2.39 -4.38 10.01
CA CYS A 33 0.99 -4.66 10.35
C CYS A 33 0.38 -3.44 11.04
N CYS A 34 -0.80 -2.98 10.60
CA CYS A 34 -1.47 -1.82 11.19
C CYS A 34 -2.25 -2.14 12.48
N VAL A 35 -2.58 -3.42 12.72
CA VAL A 35 -3.40 -3.82 13.88
C VAL A 35 -2.54 -4.19 15.07
N ARG A 36 -1.30 -4.64 14.85
CA ARG A 36 -0.46 -5.18 15.91
C ARG A 36 0.94 -4.61 15.80
N ARG A 37 1.40 -3.91 16.85
CA ARG A 37 2.83 -3.69 17.09
C ARG A 37 3.43 -5.02 17.50
N VAL A 38 3.77 -5.84 16.52
CA VAL A 38 4.34 -7.18 16.77
C VAL A 38 5.76 -6.96 17.28
N GLN A 39 6.07 -7.43 18.49
CA GLN A 39 7.46 -7.46 18.93
C GLN A 39 8.23 -8.47 18.08
N GLU A 40 9.49 -8.17 17.76
CA GLU A 40 10.33 -8.99 16.86
C GLU A 40 10.35 -10.49 17.23
N LYS A 41 10.31 -10.79 18.53
CA LYS A 41 10.25 -12.15 19.09
C LYS A 41 8.99 -12.94 18.72
N GLU A 42 7.85 -12.28 18.53
CA GLU A 42 6.58 -12.93 18.15
C GLU A 42 6.53 -13.22 16.65
N ILE A 43 7.25 -12.47 15.83
CA ILE A 43 7.24 -12.58 14.37
C ILE A 43 7.68 -13.99 13.91
N ARG A 44 8.76 -14.53 14.49
CA ARG A 44 9.26 -15.88 14.13
C ARG A 44 8.22 -16.97 14.42
N ARG A 45 7.48 -16.83 15.52
CA ARG A 45 6.45 -17.80 15.95
C ARG A 45 5.22 -17.76 15.04
N LEU A 46 4.88 -16.58 14.54
CA LEU A 46 3.76 -16.38 13.61
C LEU A 46 4.06 -16.90 12.19
N PHE A 47 5.30 -16.76 11.72
CA PHE A 47 5.70 -17.32 10.42
C PHE A 47 5.64 -18.86 10.40
N ALA A 48 6.01 -19.51 11.51
CA ALA A 48 5.90 -20.96 11.64
C ALA A 48 4.44 -21.46 11.70
N ALA A 49 3.49 -20.61 12.12
CA ALA A 49 2.08 -20.97 12.29
C ALA A 49 1.24 -20.80 11.00
N GLY A 50 1.83 -20.39 9.88
CA GLY A 50 1.10 -20.20 8.61
C GLY A 50 0.19 -18.98 8.58
N GLY A 51 0.35 -18.03 9.52
CA GLY A 51 -0.49 -16.85 9.64
C GLY A 51 -0.56 -16.33 11.07
N CYS A 52 -1.21 -15.17 11.27
CA CYS A 52 -1.51 -14.69 12.63
C CYS A 52 -3.02 -14.84 12.92
N PRO A 53 -3.45 -14.96 14.19
CA PRO A 53 -4.86 -15.09 14.54
C PRO A 53 -5.74 -13.91 14.10
N GLN A 54 -5.12 -12.75 13.84
CA GLN A 54 -5.78 -11.56 13.31
C GLN A 54 -5.69 -11.46 11.79
N TRP A 55 -5.24 -12.51 11.09
CA TRP A 55 -5.18 -12.50 9.64
C TRP A 55 -6.60 -12.31 9.08
N LYS A 56 -6.70 -11.43 8.09
CA LYS A 56 -7.95 -11.14 7.39
C LYS A 56 -7.68 -11.14 5.90
N GLU A 57 -8.54 -11.80 5.15
CA GLU A 57 -8.45 -11.77 3.69
C GLU A 57 -8.59 -10.34 3.19
N SER A 58 -7.67 -9.97 2.31
CA SER A 58 -7.61 -8.64 1.74
C SER A 58 -8.59 -8.51 0.58
N ALA A 59 -9.64 -7.69 0.72
CA ALA A 59 -10.45 -7.21 -0.41
C ALA A 59 -9.68 -6.21 -1.33
N ARG A 60 -8.44 -5.87 -0.98
CA ARG A 60 -7.71 -4.69 -1.48
C ARG A 60 -7.36 -4.64 -2.97
N PRO A 61 -7.20 -5.72 -3.76
CA PRO A 61 -6.70 -5.55 -5.13
C PRO A 61 -7.59 -4.66 -6.00
N VAL A 62 -8.91 -4.70 -5.79
CA VAL A 62 -9.88 -3.98 -6.64
C VAL A 62 -10.21 -2.60 -6.07
N GLN A 63 -10.59 -2.52 -4.80
CA GLN A 63 -10.97 -1.24 -4.16
C GLN A 63 -9.81 -0.24 -4.14
N ARG A 64 -8.58 -0.73 -3.87
CA ARG A 64 -7.40 0.15 -3.78
C ARG A 64 -6.97 0.70 -5.14
N ARG A 65 -7.22 -0.02 -6.23
CA ARG A 65 -6.98 0.50 -7.59
C ARG A 65 -7.91 1.66 -7.92
N ALA A 66 -9.18 1.54 -7.56
CA ALA A 66 -10.16 2.62 -7.73
C ALA A 66 -9.77 3.85 -6.89
N GLU A 67 -9.44 3.65 -5.61
CA GLU A 67 -8.98 4.74 -4.72
C GLU A 67 -7.71 5.42 -5.26
N ILE A 68 -6.71 4.64 -5.72
CA ILE A 68 -5.49 5.21 -6.31
C ILE A 68 -5.81 5.99 -7.58
N ALA A 69 -6.68 5.49 -8.44
CA ALA A 69 -7.08 6.20 -9.67
C ALA A 69 -7.75 7.54 -9.35
N ASP A 70 -8.62 7.59 -8.34
CA ASP A 70 -9.28 8.83 -7.92
C ASP A 70 -8.30 9.83 -7.29
N ILE A 71 -7.35 9.35 -6.49
CA ILE A 71 -6.27 10.20 -5.95
C ILE A 71 -5.44 10.79 -7.10
N LEU A 72 -5.03 9.98 -8.08
CA LEU A 72 -4.23 10.44 -9.21
C LEU A 72 -4.98 11.49 -10.07
N ARG A 73 -6.28 11.29 -10.31
CA ARG A 73 -7.13 12.29 -10.98
C ARG A 73 -7.22 13.60 -10.19
N GLY A 74 -7.29 13.50 -8.86
CA GLY A 74 -7.24 14.67 -7.98
C GLY A 74 -5.91 15.43 -8.10
N MET A 75 -4.79 14.70 -8.10
CA MET A 75 -3.45 15.27 -8.30
C MET A 75 -3.32 15.95 -9.66
N GLU A 76 -3.80 15.33 -10.74
CA GLU A 76 -3.80 15.90 -12.09
C GLU A 76 -4.55 17.24 -12.16
N LYS A 77 -5.74 17.32 -11.53
CA LYS A 77 -6.50 18.57 -11.44
C LYS A 77 -5.72 19.67 -10.72
N HIS A 78 -5.11 19.36 -9.58
CA HIS A 78 -4.29 20.34 -8.86
C HIS A 78 -3.09 20.81 -9.66
N LEU A 79 -2.38 19.89 -10.33
CA LEU A 79 -1.25 20.26 -11.20
C LEU A 79 -1.70 21.13 -12.38
N SER A 80 -2.87 20.85 -12.95
CA SER A 80 -3.46 21.67 -14.02
C SER A 80 -3.78 23.09 -13.55
N HIS A 81 -4.34 23.24 -12.34
CA HIS A 81 -4.59 24.55 -11.73
C HIS A 81 -3.28 25.32 -11.48
N ILE A 82 -2.26 24.66 -10.92
CA ILE A 82 -0.94 25.28 -10.71
C ILE A 82 -0.35 25.72 -12.05
N ALA A 83 -0.41 24.88 -13.08
CA ALA A 83 0.12 25.19 -14.40
C ALA A 83 -0.66 26.32 -15.11
N ALA A 84 -1.97 26.47 -14.85
CA ALA A 84 -2.76 27.58 -15.35
C ALA A 84 -2.38 28.88 -14.63
N TRP A 85 -2.23 28.86 -13.31
CA TRP A 85 -1.77 30.00 -12.52
C TRP A 85 -0.38 30.47 -12.97
N LEU A 86 0.57 29.54 -13.18
CA LEU A 86 1.91 29.87 -13.68
C LEU A 86 1.90 30.45 -15.11
N ARG A 87 0.90 30.12 -15.94
CA ARG A 87 0.78 30.60 -17.32
C ARG A 87 0.02 31.92 -17.44
N GLY A 88 -0.89 32.19 -16.51
CA GLY A 88 -1.67 33.42 -16.42
C GLY A 88 -1.07 34.44 -15.46
N GLY A 89 0.23 34.37 -15.19
CA GLY A 89 0.91 35.35 -14.35
C GLY A 89 0.77 36.77 -14.91
N ASP A 90 0.24 37.66 -14.07
CA ASP A 90 0.58 39.08 -14.10
C ASP A 90 2.09 39.28 -13.86
#